data_AF-A0A800AR41-F1
#
_entry.id   AF-A0A800AR41-F1
#
_cell.length_a   1.000
_cell.length_b   1.000
_cell.length_c   1.000
_cell.angle_alpha   90.00
_cell.angle_beta   90.00
_cell.angle_gamma   90.00
#
_symmetry.space_group_name_H-M   'P 1'
#
loop_
_entity.id
_entity.type
_entity.pdbx_description
1 polymer ?
#
loop_
_entity_poly.entity_id
_entity_poly.type
_entity_poly.pdbx_seq_one_letter_code
_entity_poly.pdbx_strand_id
1 'polypeptide(L)'
;MLRTWNKKIVVDLVKEKFSDYIFTVVSNRQPYIHRILRGRIECLRGPGGVITALDPIMQELKGLWVCCGSGDADRLVAKDFKVVVPPQNPSYQVKYVWLTKEENLGYYYGYSNQALWPLSHLVFVKPIFKEEDWSVYKEVNKKFAQNIYEEIKGKKAIVFVQDYHLGLVSKYLKELTKDVITLLFWHIPWPTYDVFRILPQKNEFLEGFLSYDLLGFHIRYFCNNFLNAVSQEVEAKINR
;
A
#
# COMPACT_ATOMS: atom_id res chain seq x y z
N MET A 1 17.98 -23.34 -13.23
CA MET A 1 18.07 -23.55 -11.77
C MET A 1 17.32 -22.38 -11.13
N LEU A 2 16.12 -22.58 -10.59
CA LEU A 2 15.38 -21.51 -9.91
C LEU A 2 16.23 -21.02 -8.75
N ARG A 3 16.67 -19.75 -8.78
CA ARG A 3 17.35 -19.13 -7.64
C ARG A 3 16.42 -19.26 -6.44
N THR A 4 16.83 -19.98 -5.42
CA THR A 4 16.09 -20.07 -4.16
C THR A 4 16.20 -18.71 -3.47
N TRP A 5 15.13 -17.92 -3.52
CA TRP A 5 15.07 -16.62 -2.86
C TRP A 5 15.04 -16.81 -1.34
N ASN A 6 15.90 -16.10 -0.63
CA ASN A 6 15.89 -16.04 0.85
C ASN A 6 16.13 -14.60 1.32
N LYS A 7 15.90 -14.33 2.61
CA LYS A 7 16.03 -12.99 3.22
C LYS A 7 17.36 -12.32 2.85
N LYS A 8 18.47 -13.05 2.96
CA LYS A 8 19.81 -12.51 2.70
C LYS A 8 19.97 -12.08 1.24
N ILE A 9 19.57 -12.92 0.29
CA ILE A 9 19.67 -12.62 -1.15
C ILE A 9 18.85 -11.37 -1.51
N VAL A 10 17.65 -11.22 -0.96
CA VAL A 10 16.81 -10.03 -1.22
C VAL A 10 17.46 -8.77 -0.64
N VAL A 11 17.94 -8.83 0.60
CA VAL A 11 18.62 -7.71 1.26
C VAL A 11 19.88 -7.32 0.51
N ASP A 12 20.71 -8.30 0.11
CA ASP A 12 21.95 -8.07 -0.62
C ASP A 12 21.66 -7.45 -2.00
N LEU A 13 20.64 -7.94 -2.72
CA LEU A 13 20.22 -7.37 -4.00
C LEU A 13 19.77 -5.91 -3.84
N VAL A 14 18.96 -5.61 -2.81
CA VAL A 14 18.49 -4.24 -2.57
C VAL A 14 19.64 -3.33 -2.19
N LYS A 15 20.55 -3.77 -1.33
CA LYS A 15 21.74 -3.00 -0.96
C LYS A 15 22.68 -2.77 -2.15
N GLU A 16 22.86 -3.77 -3.01
CA GLU A 16 23.73 -3.67 -4.19
C GLU A 16 23.15 -2.78 -5.28
N LYS A 17 21.86 -2.93 -5.59
CA LYS A 17 21.22 -2.23 -6.72
C LYS A 17 20.62 -0.88 -6.35
N PHE A 18 20.31 -0.67 -5.08
CA PHE A 18 19.51 0.46 -4.63
C PHE A 18 20.07 1.13 -3.35
N SER A 19 21.40 1.07 -3.14
CA SER A 19 22.07 1.75 -2.02
C SER A 19 21.76 3.24 -1.92
N ASP A 20 21.53 3.90 -3.05
CA ASP A 20 21.26 5.34 -3.14
C ASP A 20 19.77 5.68 -3.02
N TYR A 21 18.90 4.68 -2.84
CA TYR A 21 17.46 4.86 -2.76
C TYR A 21 16.96 4.70 -1.32
N ILE A 22 16.03 5.57 -0.93
CA ILE A 22 15.23 5.33 0.28
C ILE A 22 14.23 4.22 -0.03
N PHE A 23 14.30 3.11 0.69
CA PHE A 23 13.30 2.05 0.59
C PHE A 23 12.14 2.34 1.54
N THR A 24 10.98 2.59 0.96
CA THR A 24 9.75 2.97 1.68
C THR A 24 8.67 1.92 1.45
N VAL A 25 8.21 1.26 2.51
CA VAL A 25 7.01 0.40 2.46
C VAL A 25 5.81 1.26 2.82
N VAL A 26 4.70 1.09 2.08
CA VAL A 26 3.45 1.81 2.32
C VAL A 26 2.32 0.81 2.45
N SER A 27 1.57 0.84 3.54
CA SER A 27 0.44 -0.07 3.75
C SER A 27 -0.64 0.57 4.59
N ASN A 28 -1.89 0.15 4.39
CA ASN A 28 -2.98 0.62 5.25
C ASN A 28 -2.76 0.21 6.72
N ARG A 29 -2.27 -1.01 6.98
CA ARG A 29 -1.98 -1.48 8.34
C ARG A 29 -0.53 -1.24 8.75
N GLN A 30 -0.32 -1.00 10.04
CA GLN A 30 0.99 -0.75 10.64
C GLN A 30 1.70 -2.03 11.12
N PRO A 31 3.04 -2.09 11.10
CA PRO A 31 3.82 -3.25 11.55
C PRO A 31 3.86 -3.41 13.07
N TYR A 32 3.68 -2.31 13.82
CA TYR A 32 3.66 -2.28 15.28
C TYR A 32 2.51 -1.39 15.76
N ILE A 33 1.78 -1.87 16.77
CA ILE A 33 0.57 -1.25 17.33
C ILE A 33 0.83 -0.94 18.80
N HIS A 34 0.75 0.32 19.20
CA HIS A 34 0.84 0.72 20.59
C HIS A 34 -0.55 0.76 21.21
N ARG A 35 -0.73 0.04 22.33
CA ARG A 35 -2.00 0.00 23.06
C ARG A 35 -1.83 0.37 24.53
N ILE A 36 -2.85 1.02 25.10
CA ILE A 36 -2.94 1.22 26.54
C ILE A 36 -3.53 -0.04 27.18
N LEU A 37 -2.68 -0.83 27.82
CA LEU A 37 -3.06 -2.03 28.55
C LEU A 37 -2.75 -1.86 30.04
N ARG A 38 -3.80 -1.92 30.88
CA ARG A 38 -3.69 -1.79 32.35
C ARG A 38 -2.92 -0.53 32.80
N GLY A 39 -3.14 0.59 32.12
CA GLY A 39 -2.49 1.88 32.42
C GLY A 39 -1.04 2.00 31.93
N ARG A 40 -0.53 1.04 31.17
CA ARG A 40 0.80 1.07 30.55
C ARG A 40 0.67 1.02 29.03
N ILE A 41 1.63 1.62 28.33
CA ILE A 41 1.71 1.50 26.88
C ILE A 41 2.48 0.23 26.54
N GLU A 42 1.84 -0.68 25.83
CA GLU A 42 2.46 -1.89 25.30
C GLU A 42 2.54 -1.81 23.77
N CYS A 43 3.64 -2.29 23.20
CA CYS A 43 3.83 -2.35 21.76
C CYS A 43 3.66 -3.80 21.28
N LEU A 44 2.65 -4.02 20.45
CA LEU A 44 2.31 -5.32 19.89
C LEU A 44 2.70 -5.36 18.42
N ARG A 45 3.19 -6.49 17.94
CA ARG A 45 3.40 -6.69 16.49
C ARG A 45 2.05 -6.72 15.78
N GLY A 46 1.94 -5.99 14.68
CA GLY A 46 0.73 -5.96 13.87
C GLY A 46 0.47 -7.31 13.18
N PRO A 47 -0.80 -7.68 12.98
CA PRO A 47 -1.15 -8.96 12.35
C PRO A 47 -1.10 -8.86 10.82
N GLY A 48 -0.69 -9.95 10.16
CA GLY A 48 -0.86 -10.14 8.71
C GLY A 48 0.39 -10.59 7.96
N GLY A 49 0.20 -11.23 6.81
CA GLY A 49 1.28 -11.78 5.99
C GLY A 49 2.28 -10.74 5.48
N VAL A 50 1.79 -9.53 5.13
CA VAL A 50 2.62 -8.41 4.69
C VAL A 50 3.65 -8.02 5.75
N ILE A 51 3.20 -7.86 7.00
CA ILE A 51 4.08 -7.48 8.12
C ILE A 51 5.10 -8.59 8.37
N THR A 52 4.65 -9.85 8.43
CA THR A 52 5.55 -11.01 8.62
C THR A 52 6.64 -11.08 7.55
N ALA A 53 6.31 -10.77 6.30
CA ALA A 53 7.25 -10.84 5.18
C ALA A 53 8.20 -9.63 5.10
N LEU A 54 7.69 -8.41 5.31
CA LEU A 54 8.45 -7.18 5.04
C LEU A 54 9.16 -6.61 6.26
N ASP A 55 8.66 -6.82 7.48
CA ASP A 55 9.28 -6.30 8.70
C ASP A 55 10.77 -6.72 8.85
N PRO A 56 11.17 -7.99 8.63
CA PRO A 56 12.59 -8.37 8.66
C PRO A 56 13.44 -7.70 7.59
N ILE A 57 12.86 -7.34 6.44
CA ILE A 57 13.57 -6.64 5.36
C ILE A 57 13.78 -5.18 5.77
N MET A 58 12.74 -4.55 6.34
CA MET A 58 12.80 -3.16 6.80
C MET A 58 13.82 -2.95 7.92
N GLN A 59 13.96 -3.90 8.85
CA GLN A 59 14.98 -3.85 9.90
C GLN A 59 16.42 -3.88 9.32
N GLU A 60 16.65 -4.62 8.24
CA GLU A 60 17.98 -4.73 7.60
C GLU A 60 18.33 -3.55 6.71
N LEU A 61 17.32 -3.00 6.02
CA LEU A 61 17.47 -1.85 5.12
C LEU A 61 17.41 -0.51 5.86
N LYS A 62 16.91 -0.50 7.10
CA LYS A 62 16.69 0.71 7.90
C LYS A 62 15.83 1.74 7.15
N GLY A 63 14.81 1.24 6.45
CA GLY A 63 13.95 2.03 5.57
C GLY A 63 12.89 2.84 6.31
N LEU A 64 11.89 3.30 5.56
CA LEU A 64 10.72 3.99 6.09
C LEU A 64 9.46 3.15 5.90
N TRP A 65 8.61 3.05 6.92
CA TRP A 65 7.28 2.44 6.78
C TRP A 65 6.19 3.51 6.96
N VAL A 66 5.38 3.76 5.93
CA VAL A 66 4.26 4.71 5.98
C VAL A 66 2.94 3.94 6.11
N CYS A 67 2.14 4.22 7.15
CA CYS A 67 0.90 3.47 7.40
C CYS A 67 -0.15 4.23 8.21
N CYS A 68 -1.40 3.74 8.24
CA CYS A 68 -2.41 4.26 9.16
C CYS A 68 -2.14 3.80 10.58
N GLY A 69 -2.11 4.75 11.52
CA GLY A 69 -2.07 4.45 12.94
C GLY A 69 -3.42 3.97 13.46
N SER A 70 -3.46 2.87 14.23
CA SER A 70 -4.71 2.21 14.65
C SER A 70 -4.78 1.86 16.14
N GLY A 71 -3.67 1.94 16.85
CA GLY A 71 -3.57 1.77 18.29
C GLY A 71 -4.00 3.02 19.04
N ASP A 72 -4.65 2.84 20.19
CA ASP A 72 -5.11 3.94 21.05
C ASP A 72 -3.95 4.70 21.71
N ALA A 73 -2.75 4.11 21.76
CA ALA A 73 -1.53 4.76 22.24
C ALA A 73 -0.59 5.26 21.13
N ASP A 74 -0.86 4.99 19.85
CA ASP A 74 0.08 5.36 18.77
C ASP A 74 0.32 6.88 18.71
N ARG A 75 -0.74 7.68 18.92
CA ARG A 75 -0.63 9.15 18.98
C ARG A 75 0.16 9.64 20.20
N LEU A 76 0.19 8.88 21.28
CA LEU A 76 0.91 9.24 22.51
C LEU A 76 2.41 9.00 22.37
N VAL A 77 2.80 7.96 21.63
CA VAL A 77 4.22 7.62 21.42
C VAL A 77 4.83 8.30 20.20
N ALA A 78 4.00 8.72 19.24
CA ALA A 78 4.47 9.37 18.02
C ALA A 78 5.06 10.75 18.31
N LYS A 79 6.29 10.99 17.84
CA LYS A 79 6.91 12.31 17.77
C LYS A 79 6.98 12.73 16.31
N ASP A 80 6.45 13.90 15.98
CA ASP A 80 6.35 14.40 14.59
C ASP A 80 5.75 13.36 13.63
N PHE A 81 4.65 12.73 14.08
CA PHE A 81 3.94 11.68 13.34
C PHE A 81 4.75 10.39 13.14
N LYS A 82 5.87 10.21 13.85
CA LYS A 82 6.80 9.09 13.66
C LYS A 82 7.13 8.35 14.96
N VAL A 83 7.51 7.08 14.81
CA VAL A 83 8.04 6.24 15.90
C VAL A 83 9.14 5.33 15.35
N VAL A 84 10.16 5.04 16.17
CA VAL A 84 11.24 4.11 15.81
C VAL A 84 10.88 2.72 16.31
N VAL A 85 11.06 1.70 15.47
CA VAL A 85 10.65 0.31 15.74
C VAL A 85 11.71 -0.70 15.27
N PRO A 86 11.66 -1.95 15.77
CA PRO A 86 10.93 -2.41 16.96
C PRO A 86 11.43 -1.76 18.25
N PRO A 87 10.59 -1.66 19.30
CA PRO A 87 11.01 -1.08 20.59
C PRO A 87 12.21 -1.78 21.24
N GLN A 88 12.34 -3.10 21.07
CA GLN A 88 13.42 -3.88 21.67
C GLN A 88 14.75 -3.71 20.94
N ASN A 89 14.71 -3.42 19.64
CA ASN A 89 15.89 -3.20 18.81
C ASN A 89 15.58 -2.18 17.70
N PRO A 90 15.57 -0.87 18.04
CA PRO A 90 15.17 0.18 17.12
C PRO A 90 16.05 0.19 15.86
N SER A 91 15.45 -0.02 14.69
CA SER A 91 16.19 -0.20 13.43
C SER A 91 15.63 0.60 12.25
N TYR A 92 14.33 0.89 12.23
CA TYR A 92 13.69 1.69 11.18
C TYR A 92 12.59 2.59 11.73
N GLN A 93 12.11 3.52 10.90
CA GLN A 93 11.06 4.46 11.29
C GLN A 93 9.71 4.08 10.69
N VAL A 94 8.67 4.23 11.49
CA VAL A 94 7.27 4.23 11.05
C VAL A 94 6.77 5.67 11.03
N LYS A 95 6.16 6.08 9.92
CA LYS A 95 5.42 7.34 9.74
C LYS A 95 3.93 7.04 9.70
N TYR A 96 3.19 7.70 10.57
CA TYR A 96 1.74 7.59 10.65
C TYR A 96 1.05 8.57 9.71
N VAL A 97 0.13 8.05 8.92
CA VAL A 97 -0.92 8.81 8.22
C VAL A 97 -2.18 8.70 9.08
N TRP A 98 -2.56 9.80 9.72
CA TRP A 98 -3.75 9.82 10.56
C TRP A 98 -5.00 10.03 9.74
N LEU A 99 -5.95 9.10 9.86
CA LEU A 99 -7.26 9.24 9.26
C LEU A 99 -8.28 9.81 10.25
N THR A 100 -9.15 10.71 9.79
CA THR A 100 -10.34 11.11 10.53
C THR A 100 -11.37 9.97 10.57
N LYS A 101 -12.46 10.15 11.30
CA LYS A 101 -13.54 9.16 11.33
C LYS A 101 -14.23 9.05 9.97
N GLU A 102 -14.46 10.20 9.33
CA GLU A 102 -15.09 10.33 8.02
C GLU A 102 -14.20 9.71 6.94
N GLU A 103 -12.89 9.97 6.98
CA GLU A 103 -11.92 9.31 6.10
C GLU A 103 -11.98 7.78 6.30
N ASN A 104 -11.91 7.28 7.54
CA ASN A 104 -12.00 5.83 7.79
C ASN A 104 -13.32 5.23 7.28
N LEU A 105 -14.44 5.92 7.46
CA LEU A 105 -15.75 5.45 7.01
C LEU A 105 -15.83 5.39 5.48
N GLY A 106 -15.44 6.44 4.77
CA GLY A 106 -15.55 6.48 3.31
C GLY A 106 -14.46 5.67 2.59
N TYR A 107 -13.22 5.71 3.07
CA TYR A 107 -12.09 5.03 2.44
C TYR A 107 -12.00 3.55 2.83
N TYR A 108 -11.93 3.23 4.12
CA TYR A 108 -11.65 1.87 4.58
C TYR A 108 -12.92 1.04 4.58
N TYR A 109 -13.96 1.49 5.29
CA TYR A 109 -15.22 0.73 5.35
C TYR A 109 -16.04 0.83 4.06
N GLY A 110 -16.09 2.01 3.46
CA GLY A 110 -16.80 2.30 2.20
C GLY A 110 -16.07 1.71 0.99
N TYR A 111 -15.27 2.52 0.31
CA TYR A 111 -14.74 2.14 -1.00
C TYR A 111 -13.87 0.88 -0.97
N SER A 112 -12.96 0.76 0.00
CA SER A 112 -12.08 -0.41 0.06
C SER A 112 -12.88 -1.69 0.34
N ASN A 113 -13.69 -1.73 1.41
CA ASN A 113 -14.32 -2.97 1.88
C ASN A 113 -15.76 -3.21 1.40
N GLN A 114 -16.52 -2.19 1.00
CA GLN A 114 -17.85 -2.34 0.40
C GLN A 114 -17.83 -2.30 -1.14
N ALA A 115 -16.83 -1.69 -1.78
CA ALA A 115 -16.71 -1.69 -3.24
C ALA A 115 -15.64 -2.66 -3.75
N LEU A 116 -14.36 -2.36 -3.53
CA LEU A 116 -13.24 -3.08 -4.15
C LEU A 116 -13.12 -4.53 -3.67
N TRP A 117 -13.28 -4.77 -2.37
CA TRP A 117 -13.16 -6.10 -1.79
C TRP A 117 -14.18 -7.10 -2.36
N PRO A 118 -15.52 -6.86 -2.29
CA PRO A 118 -16.50 -7.77 -2.87
C PRO A 118 -16.41 -7.86 -4.40
N LEU A 119 -16.10 -6.76 -5.09
CA LEU A 119 -15.87 -6.76 -6.54
C LEU A 119 -14.76 -7.74 -6.93
N SER A 120 -13.68 -7.77 -6.14
CA SER A 120 -12.49 -8.60 -6.41
C SER A 120 -12.70 -10.06 -6.03
N HIS A 121 -13.42 -10.35 -4.95
CA HIS A 121 -13.54 -11.71 -4.41
C HIS A 121 -14.65 -12.56 -5.03
N LEU A 122 -15.49 -12.00 -5.91
CA LEU A 122 -16.63 -12.70 -6.50
C LEU A 122 -17.54 -13.39 -5.46
N VAL A 123 -17.69 -12.75 -4.30
CA VAL A 123 -18.50 -13.26 -3.18
C VAL A 123 -19.98 -12.98 -3.41
N PHE A 124 -20.84 -13.69 -2.68
CA PHE A 124 -22.30 -13.49 -2.67
C PHE A 124 -22.75 -12.13 -2.09
N VAL A 125 -21.82 -11.21 -1.82
CA VAL A 125 -22.09 -9.85 -1.34
C VAL A 125 -21.93 -8.91 -2.51
N LYS A 126 -23.01 -8.24 -2.90
CA LYS A 126 -22.99 -7.25 -3.99
C LYS A 126 -22.08 -6.06 -3.61
N PRO A 127 -21.15 -5.63 -4.48
CA PRO A 127 -20.38 -4.42 -4.23
C PRO A 127 -21.30 -3.18 -4.23
N ILE A 128 -21.02 -2.25 -3.33
CA ILE A 128 -21.73 -0.98 -3.19
C ILE A 128 -20.80 0.14 -3.66
N PHE A 129 -21.20 0.83 -4.71
CA PHE A 129 -20.44 1.97 -5.25
C PHE A 129 -21.14 3.27 -4.86
N LYS A 130 -20.48 4.05 -4.00
CA LYS A 130 -20.89 5.42 -3.65
C LYS A 130 -19.84 6.39 -4.17
N GLU A 131 -20.29 7.48 -4.78
CA GLU A 131 -19.40 8.50 -5.34
C GLU A 131 -18.65 9.27 -4.24
N GLU A 132 -19.29 9.43 -3.08
CA GLU A 132 -18.70 10.05 -1.90
C GLU A 132 -17.54 9.20 -1.37
N ASP A 133 -17.74 7.87 -1.27
CA ASP A 133 -16.71 6.93 -0.83
C ASP A 133 -15.53 6.91 -1.81
N TRP A 134 -15.78 7.00 -3.13
CA TRP A 134 -14.73 7.13 -4.14
C TRP A 134 -13.91 8.40 -3.94
N SER A 135 -14.59 9.52 -3.71
CA SER A 135 -13.93 10.81 -3.47
C SER A 135 -13.05 10.76 -2.23
N VAL A 136 -13.54 10.16 -1.13
CA VAL A 136 -12.74 9.94 0.09
C VAL A 136 -11.56 9.00 -0.17
N TYR A 137 -11.75 7.95 -0.98
CA TYR A 137 -10.67 7.03 -1.35
C TYR A 137 -9.53 7.72 -2.08
N LYS A 138 -9.86 8.61 -3.03
CA LYS A 138 -8.89 9.46 -3.74
C LYS A 138 -8.13 10.39 -2.78
N GLU A 139 -8.86 11.10 -1.92
CA GLU A 139 -8.24 12.03 -0.95
C GLU A 139 -7.31 11.32 0.03
N VAL A 140 -7.68 10.13 0.52
CA VAL A 140 -6.79 9.33 1.38
C VAL A 140 -5.55 8.86 0.62
N ASN A 141 -5.69 8.37 -0.62
CA ASN A 141 -4.53 7.99 -1.44
C ASN A 141 -3.60 9.18 -1.72
N LYS A 142 -4.16 10.37 -1.95
CA LYS A 142 -3.41 11.62 -2.11
C LYS A 142 -2.69 12.04 -0.82
N LYS A 143 -3.35 11.89 0.34
CA LYS A 143 -2.75 12.13 1.67
C LYS A 143 -1.57 11.21 1.94
N PHE A 144 -1.67 9.94 1.55
CA PHE A 144 -0.54 9.00 1.59
C PHE A 144 0.62 9.46 0.71
N ALA A 145 0.33 9.83 -0.55
CA ALA A 145 1.34 10.34 -1.47
C ALA A 145 2.07 11.58 -0.94
N GLN A 146 1.33 12.53 -0.34
CA GLN A 146 1.92 13.72 0.29
C GLN A 146 2.85 13.36 1.45
N ASN A 147 2.42 12.47 2.35
CA ASN A 147 3.26 12.03 3.47
C ASN A 147 4.53 11.31 3.01
N ILE A 148 4.46 10.54 1.93
CA ILE A 148 5.64 9.90 1.33
C ILE A 148 6.56 10.97 0.76
N TYR A 149 6.03 11.90 -0.02
CA TYR A 149 6.78 12.99 -0.66
C TYR A 149 7.56 13.83 0.37
N GLU A 150 6.92 14.20 1.48
CA GLU A 150 7.55 14.96 2.56
C GLU A 150 8.72 14.22 3.23
N GLU A 151 8.64 12.89 3.35
CA GLU A 151 9.68 12.10 4.02
C GLU A 151 10.85 11.75 3.08
N ILE A 152 10.62 11.58 1.77
CA ILE A 152 11.71 11.31 0.81
C ILE A 152 12.60 12.54 0.56
N LYS A 153 12.09 13.76 0.78
CA LYS A 153 12.85 15.03 0.72
C LYS A 153 13.67 15.21 -0.56
N GLY A 154 13.09 14.87 -1.71
CA GLY A 154 13.74 15.00 -3.03
C GLY A 154 14.86 13.99 -3.31
N LYS A 155 15.07 13.00 -2.42
CA LYS A 155 15.99 11.89 -2.68
C LYS A 155 15.29 10.83 -3.54
N LYS A 156 16.10 10.07 -4.28
CA LYS A 156 15.62 8.88 -4.99
C LYS A 156 14.99 7.91 -4.00
N ALA A 157 13.80 7.40 -4.33
CA ALA A 157 13.10 6.47 -3.45
C ALA A 157 12.45 5.33 -4.21
N ILE A 158 12.42 4.17 -3.57
CA ILE A 158 11.62 3.02 -3.96
C ILE A 158 10.43 2.97 -3.02
N VAL A 159 9.23 3.12 -3.57
CA VAL A 159 7.99 3.14 -2.80
C VAL A 159 7.23 1.85 -3.10
N PHE A 160 7.31 0.91 -2.16
CA PHE A 160 6.67 -0.39 -2.27
C PHE A 160 5.32 -0.41 -1.53
N VAL A 161 4.27 -0.09 -2.28
CA VAL A 161 2.89 0.00 -1.82
C VAL A 161 2.25 -1.38 -1.71
N GLN A 162 1.48 -1.57 -0.65
CA GLN A 162 0.83 -2.83 -0.34
C GLN A 162 -0.69 -2.67 -0.39
N ASP A 163 -1.28 -3.54 -1.20
CA ASP A 163 -2.69 -3.92 -1.16
C ASP A 163 -3.71 -2.93 -1.77
N TYR A 164 -4.95 -3.40 -1.94
CA TYR A 164 -6.02 -2.73 -2.69
C TYR A 164 -6.47 -1.39 -2.11
N HIS A 165 -6.14 -1.12 -0.85
CA HIS A 165 -6.45 0.14 -0.20
C HIS A 165 -5.71 1.32 -0.83
N LEU A 166 -4.58 1.09 -1.49
CA LEU A 166 -3.66 2.16 -1.92
C LEU A 166 -3.42 2.15 -3.44
N GLY A 167 -4.46 1.81 -4.21
CA GLY A 167 -4.39 1.64 -5.66
C GLY A 167 -4.04 2.91 -6.45
N LEU A 168 -4.11 4.10 -5.84
CA LEU A 168 -3.88 5.38 -6.54
C LEU A 168 -2.70 6.17 -5.98
N VAL A 169 -2.00 5.67 -4.95
CA VAL A 169 -0.88 6.40 -4.33
C VAL A 169 0.18 6.79 -5.35
N SER A 170 0.53 5.90 -6.29
CA SER A 170 1.53 6.20 -7.32
C SER A 170 1.14 7.36 -8.22
N LYS A 171 -0.15 7.48 -8.60
CA LYS A 171 -0.63 8.58 -9.46
C LYS A 171 -0.35 9.92 -8.80
N TYR A 172 -0.84 10.07 -7.57
CA TYR A 172 -0.68 11.31 -6.80
C TYR A 172 0.78 11.57 -6.39
N LEU A 173 1.57 10.53 -6.15
CA LEU A 173 2.99 10.72 -5.83
C LEU A 173 3.77 11.21 -7.06
N LYS A 174 3.48 10.69 -8.25
CA LYS A 174 4.13 11.09 -9.51
C LYS A 174 3.75 12.49 -9.97
N GLU A 175 2.61 13.01 -9.51
CA GLU A 175 2.25 14.44 -9.66
C GLU A 175 3.16 15.36 -8.82
N LEU A 176 3.74 14.85 -7.71
CA LEU A 176 4.61 15.61 -6.82
C LEU A 176 6.10 15.46 -7.16
N THR A 177 6.53 14.30 -7.67
CA THR A 177 7.93 14.01 -8.00
C THR A 177 8.08 12.93 -9.07
N LYS A 178 9.10 13.06 -9.92
CA LYS A 178 9.44 12.06 -10.95
C LYS A 178 10.57 11.11 -10.53
N ASP A 179 11.27 11.39 -9.45
CA ASP A 179 12.46 10.63 -8.99
C ASP A 179 12.10 9.47 -8.05
N VAL A 180 10.99 8.79 -8.34
CA VAL A 180 10.49 7.67 -7.53
C VAL A 180 10.20 6.47 -8.41
N ILE A 181 10.54 5.29 -7.90
CA ILE A 181 10.11 4.01 -8.48
C ILE A 181 8.98 3.49 -7.59
N THR A 182 7.79 3.34 -8.16
CA THR A 182 6.60 2.91 -7.42
C THR A 182 6.24 1.47 -7.79
N LEU A 183 6.10 0.63 -6.78
CA LEU A 183 5.69 -0.76 -6.93
C LEU A 183 4.43 -0.98 -6.11
N LEU A 184 3.49 -1.75 -6.63
CA LEU A 184 2.34 -2.22 -5.84
C LEU A 184 2.25 -3.74 -5.90
N PHE A 185 2.04 -4.37 -4.75
CA PHE A 185 1.61 -5.76 -4.69
C PHE A 185 0.13 -5.84 -4.29
N TRP A 186 -0.69 -6.40 -5.17
CA TRP A 186 -2.12 -6.59 -5.00
C TRP A 186 -2.39 -7.94 -4.32
N HIS A 187 -2.77 -7.92 -3.04
CA HIS A 187 -2.85 -9.13 -2.21
C HIS A 187 -4.19 -9.88 -2.33
N ILE A 188 -5.13 -9.32 -3.09
CA ILE A 188 -6.46 -9.91 -3.29
C ILE A 188 -6.59 -10.45 -4.71
N PRO A 189 -7.62 -11.24 -5.03
CA PRO A 189 -7.87 -11.63 -6.41
C PRO A 189 -8.06 -10.41 -7.32
N TRP A 190 -7.70 -10.53 -8.58
CA TRP A 190 -8.17 -9.58 -9.60
C TRP A 190 -9.35 -10.23 -10.37
N PRO A 191 -10.52 -9.58 -10.44
CA PRO A 191 -11.72 -10.20 -11.00
C PRO A 191 -11.63 -10.34 -12.51
N THR A 192 -12.45 -11.19 -13.11
CA THR A 192 -12.60 -11.24 -14.57
C THR A 192 -13.14 -9.91 -15.10
N TYR A 193 -12.93 -9.64 -16.38
CA TYR A 193 -13.37 -8.39 -16.99
C TYR A 193 -14.89 -8.15 -16.85
N ASP A 194 -15.71 -9.19 -17.03
CA ASP A 194 -17.18 -9.09 -16.90
C ASP A 194 -17.63 -8.61 -15.52
N VAL A 195 -16.84 -8.89 -14.49
CA VAL A 195 -17.09 -8.39 -13.16
C VAL A 195 -16.48 -7.01 -12.99
N PHE A 196 -15.23 -6.80 -13.40
CA PHE A 196 -14.55 -5.51 -13.27
C PHE A 196 -15.31 -4.35 -13.94
N ARG A 197 -15.89 -4.57 -15.13
CA ARG A 197 -16.60 -3.55 -15.93
C ARG A 197 -17.79 -2.89 -15.21
N ILE A 198 -18.30 -3.50 -14.14
CA ILE A 198 -19.40 -2.92 -13.34
C ILE A 198 -18.91 -1.79 -12.42
N LEU A 199 -17.60 -1.68 -12.18
CA LEU A 199 -17.02 -0.59 -11.41
C LEU A 199 -17.26 0.74 -12.14
N PRO A 200 -18.01 1.70 -11.56
CA PRO A 200 -18.35 2.93 -12.28
C PRO A 200 -17.12 3.75 -12.64
N GLN A 201 -16.12 3.79 -11.74
CA GLN A 201 -14.89 4.58 -11.90
C GLN A 201 -13.73 3.79 -12.53
N LYS A 202 -14.03 2.70 -13.25
CA LYS A 202 -13.03 1.79 -13.83
C LYS A 202 -11.92 2.48 -14.62
N ASN A 203 -12.23 3.49 -15.44
CA ASN A 203 -11.23 4.20 -16.24
C ASN A 203 -10.28 4.99 -15.35
N GLU A 204 -10.83 5.83 -14.46
CA GLU A 204 -10.04 6.63 -13.52
C GLU A 204 -9.20 5.74 -12.58
N PHE A 205 -9.77 4.61 -12.14
CA PHE A 205 -9.07 3.61 -11.33
C PHE A 205 -7.91 2.99 -12.10
N LEU A 206 -8.14 2.49 -13.32
CA LEU A 206 -7.10 1.87 -14.14
C LEU A 206 -5.99 2.87 -14.51
N GLU A 207 -6.32 4.11 -14.85
CA GLU A 207 -5.33 5.16 -15.11
C GLU A 207 -4.43 5.38 -13.89
N GLY A 208 -5.02 5.48 -12.70
CA GLY A 208 -4.24 5.63 -11.48
C GLY A 208 -3.43 4.40 -11.13
N PHE A 209 -3.99 3.21 -11.36
CA PHE A 209 -3.32 1.94 -11.08
C PHE A 209 -2.18 1.65 -12.07
N LEU A 210 -2.32 2.05 -13.33
CA LEU A 210 -1.29 1.94 -14.37
C LEU A 210 -0.14 2.94 -14.17
N SER A 211 -0.26 3.88 -13.24
CA SER A 211 0.84 4.77 -12.89
C SER A 211 1.98 4.07 -12.14
N TYR A 212 1.77 2.87 -11.59
CA TYR A 212 2.82 2.09 -10.93
C TYR A 212 3.85 1.57 -11.94
N ASP A 213 5.14 1.62 -11.60
CA ASP A 213 6.22 1.09 -12.44
C ASP A 213 6.24 -0.45 -12.44
N LEU A 214 5.80 -1.07 -11.34
CA LEU A 214 5.62 -2.52 -11.25
C LEU A 214 4.35 -2.89 -10.48
N LEU A 215 3.54 -3.74 -11.09
CA LEU A 215 2.35 -4.35 -10.47
C LEU A 215 2.59 -5.84 -10.23
N GLY A 216 2.48 -6.26 -8.97
CA GLY A 216 2.60 -7.65 -8.54
C GLY A 216 1.25 -8.25 -8.16
N PHE A 217 1.04 -9.52 -8.53
CA PHE A 217 -0.13 -10.32 -8.19
C PHE A 217 0.31 -11.70 -7.70
N HIS A 218 -0.52 -12.36 -6.89
CA HIS A 218 -0.21 -13.68 -6.35
C HIS A 218 -0.05 -14.78 -7.41
N ILE A 219 -0.87 -14.75 -8.47
CA ILE A 219 -0.86 -15.77 -9.53
C ILE A 219 -1.03 -15.14 -10.91
N ARG A 220 -0.52 -15.85 -11.94
CA ARG A 220 -0.60 -15.41 -13.34
C ARG A 220 -2.04 -15.19 -13.82
N TYR A 221 -3.00 -15.95 -13.30
CA TYR A 221 -4.42 -15.79 -13.65
C TYR A 221 -4.94 -14.37 -13.33
N PHE A 222 -4.63 -13.81 -12.15
CA PHE A 222 -5.03 -12.45 -11.79
C PHE A 222 -4.33 -11.39 -12.65
N CYS A 223 -3.05 -11.60 -12.98
CA CYS A 223 -2.33 -10.74 -13.92
C CYS A 223 -3.00 -10.74 -15.30
N ASN A 224 -3.36 -11.91 -15.83
CA ASN A 224 -4.06 -12.01 -17.12
C ASN A 224 -5.43 -11.33 -17.09
N ASN A 225 -6.18 -11.46 -15.99
CA ASN A 225 -7.46 -10.76 -15.82
C ASN A 225 -7.28 -9.24 -15.80
N PHE A 226 -6.25 -8.75 -15.11
CA PHE A 226 -5.89 -7.33 -15.11
C PHE A 226 -5.56 -6.82 -16.51
N LEU A 227 -4.68 -7.53 -17.24
CA LEU A 227 -4.33 -7.17 -18.61
C LEU A 227 -5.57 -7.17 -19.53
N ASN A 228 -6.49 -8.13 -19.36
CA ASN A 228 -7.73 -8.14 -20.11
C ASN A 228 -8.61 -6.92 -19.79
N ALA A 229 -8.73 -6.53 -18.51
CA ALA A 229 -9.47 -5.32 -18.13
C ALA A 229 -8.84 -4.05 -18.74
N VAL A 230 -7.51 -3.93 -18.70
CA VAL A 230 -6.79 -2.82 -19.34
C VAL A 230 -7.05 -2.81 -20.84
N SER A 231 -6.96 -3.97 -21.52
CA SER A 231 -7.16 -4.05 -22.97
C SER A 231 -8.55 -3.59 -23.45
N GLN A 232 -9.56 -3.76 -22.60
CA GLN A 232 -10.95 -3.52 -22.95
C GLN A 232 -11.40 -2.10 -22.60
N GLU A 233 -10.83 -1.52 -21.54
CA GLU A 233 -11.23 -0.19 -21.03
C GLU A 233 -10.25 0.91 -21.43
N VAL A 234 -8.98 0.57 -21.58
CA VAL A 234 -7.92 1.47 -22.02
C VAL A 234 -7.53 1.02 -23.42
N GLU A 235 -7.58 1.91 -24.41
CA GLU A 235 -7.17 1.62 -25.80
C GLU A 235 -5.63 1.45 -25.93
N ALA A 236 -4.99 0.83 -24.94
CA ALA A 236 -3.57 0.59 -24.87
C ALA A 236 -3.18 -0.71 -25.59
N LYS A 237 -2.06 -0.67 -26.33
CA LYS A 237 -1.44 -1.88 -26.87
C LYS A 237 -0.77 -2.66 -25.76
N ILE A 238 -1.21 -3.89 -25.54
CA ILE A 238 -0.58 -4.81 -24.58
C ILE A 238 0.50 -5.61 -25.29
N ASN A 239 1.75 -5.46 -24.88
CA ASN A 239 2.84 -6.33 -25.30
C ASN A 239 2.88 -7.55 -24.38
N ARG A 240 2.61 -8.74 -24.92
CA ARG A 240 2.51 -10.00 -24.16
C ARG A 240 3.77 -10.84 -24.26
#